data_AF-A0A624BVU4-F1
#
_entry.id   AF-A0A624BVU4-F1
#
_cell.length_a   1.000
_cell.length_b   1.000
_cell.length_c   1.000
_cell.angle_alpha   90.00
_cell.angle_beta   90.00
_cell.angle_gamma   90.00
#
_symmetry.space_group_name_H-M   'P 1'
#
loop_
_entity.id
_entity.type
_entity.pdbx_description
1 polymer ?
#
loop_
_entity_poly.entity_id
_entity_poly.type
_entity_poly.pdbx_seq_one_letter_code
_entity_poly.pdbx_strand_id
1 'polypeptide(L)'
;MSTRTGSHHRKINTMKYVYVMQSASGLVKIGVSKNVSQRRKHLENQSGVSVEVIATFGPFNAATRLERTAHDLFSQDRESGEWFAIKAKDAVDAINKITSTFEDSASHEKEGYGTSISAAERHLLCIDDAELITNTVTYLRENRMLDEGERLNRLFMAGSLTTRDFLYECQMSIMERKFYDLLEIHNDLKSKVQMYLPGIV
;
A
#
# COMPACT_ATOMS: atom_id res chain seq x y z
N MET A 1 -7.53 -44.42 -13.87
CA MET A 1 -7.42 -43.31 -12.90
C MET A 1 -6.05 -42.69 -13.08
N SER A 2 -5.97 -41.45 -13.56
CA SER A 2 -4.71 -40.76 -13.85
C SER A 2 -4.78 -39.35 -13.27
N THR A 3 -4.00 -39.08 -12.23
CA THR A 3 -3.93 -37.77 -11.57
C THR A 3 -2.76 -36.99 -12.15
N ARG A 4 -3.06 -35.99 -13.00
CA ARG A 4 -2.09 -34.96 -13.42
C ARG A 4 -2.14 -33.81 -12.42
N THR A 5 -1.19 -33.77 -11.49
CA THR A 5 -0.90 -32.61 -10.65
C THR A 5 0.23 -31.80 -11.28
N GLY A 6 -0.12 -30.93 -12.23
CA GLY A 6 0.78 -29.91 -12.76
C GLY A 6 0.53 -28.57 -12.06
N SER A 7 1.28 -28.27 -11.00
CA SER A 7 1.28 -26.94 -10.39
C SER A 7 2.06 -25.98 -11.29
N HIS A 8 1.35 -25.30 -12.19
CA HIS A 8 1.93 -24.23 -12.99
C HIS A 8 2.15 -22.99 -12.09
N HIS A 9 3.39 -22.77 -11.67
CA HIS A 9 3.85 -21.46 -11.20
C HIS A 9 3.66 -20.44 -12.33
N ARG A 10 2.54 -19.73 -12.32
CA ARG A 10 2.27 -18.62 -13.25
C ARG A 10 3.20 -17.47 -12.87
N LYS A 11 4.27 -17.25 -13.64
CA LYS A 11 5.11 -16.03 -13.60
C LYS A 11 4.17 -14.82 -13.61
N ILE A 12 4.06 -14.11 -12.49
CA ILE A 12 3.22 -12.91 -12.41
C ILE A 12 3.93 -11.84 -13.21
N ASN A 13 3.39 -11.48 -14.38
CA ASN A 13 3.86 -10.33 -15.12
C ASN A 13 3.48 -9.06 -14.35
N THR A 14 4.46 -8.47 -13.66
CA THR A 14 4.32 -7.27 -12.82
C THR A 14 4.47 -5.97 -13.62
N MET A 15 4.96 -6.07 -14.87
CA MET A 15 5.19 -4.92 -15.74
C MET A 15 3.90 -4.12 -15.99
N LYS A 16 4.03 -2.80 -15.90
CA LYS A 16 2.94 -1.84 -16.17
C LYS A 16 3.45 -0.74 -17.09
N TYR A 17 2.52 -0.03 -17.71
CA TYR A 17 2.78 1.17 -18.50
C TYR A 17 2.37 2.40 -17.72
N VAL A 18 3.11 3.48 -17.89
CA VAL A 18 2.68 4.83 -17.49
C VAL A 18 1.98 5.45 -18.70
N TYR A 19 0.86 6.13 -18.51
CA TYR A 19 0.11 6.78 -19.58
C TYR A 19 -0.16 8.24 -19.27
N VAL A 20 -0.31 9.02 -20.34
CA VAL A 20 -0.87 10.37 -20.32
C VAL A 20 -2.16 10.31 -21.13
N MET A 21 -3.26 10.70 -20.51
CA MET A 21 -4.57 10.83 -21.15
C MET A 21 -5.08 12.26 -21.01
N GLN A 22 -5.90 12.69 -21.96
CA GLN A 22 -6.56 13.99 -21.90
C GLN A 22 -8.06 13.80 -22.01
N SER A 23 -8.80 14.48 -21.14
CA SER A 23 -10.26 14.54 -21.20
C SER A 23 -10.72 15.59 -22.21
N ALA A 24 -11.97 15.50 -22.67
CA ALA A 24 -12.56 16.52 -23.55
C ALA A 24 -12.61 17.93 -22.93
N SER A 25 -12.55 18.06 -21.60
CA SER A 25 -12.45 19.37 -20.92
C SER A 25 -11.02 19.93 -20.89
N GLY A 26 -10.04 19.20 -21.43
CA GLY A 26 -8.64 19.61 -21.50
C GLY A 26 -7.76 19.16 -20.33
N LEU A 27 -8.35 18.62 -19.25
CA LEU A 27 -7.59 18.11 -18.10
C LEU A 27 -6.78 16.88 -18.47
N VAL A 28 -5.56 16.80 -17.94
CA VAL A 28 -4.60 15.74 -18.22
C VAL A 28 -4.53 14.78 -17.04
N LYS A 29 -4.58 13.48 -17.32
CA LYS A 29 -4.38 12.41 -16.36
C LYS A 29 -3.07 11.70 -16.60
N ILE A 30 -2.26 11.56 -15.57
CA ILE A 30 -1.07 10.71 -15.56
C ILE A 30 -1.39 9.50 -14.71
N GLY A 31 -1.18 8.28 -15.22
CA GLY A 31 -1.44 7.09 -14.41
C GLY A 31 -0.74 5.83 -14.86
N VAL A 32 -0.89 4.74 -14.09
CA VAL A 32 -0.35 3.42 -14.45
C VAL A 32 -1.42 2.39 -14.81
N SER A 33 -1.13 1.52 -15.78
CA SER A 33 -1.99 0.37 -16.09
C SER A 33 -1.23 -0.76 -16.78
N LYS A 34 -1.71 -2.00 -16.63
CA LYS A 34 -1.29 -3.14 -17.47
C LYS A 34 -1.95 -3.12 -18.84
N ASN A 35 -3.10 -2.47 -18.96
CA ASN A 35 -3.86 -2.32 -20.19
C ASN A 35 -4.43 -0.89 -20.26
N VAL A 36 -3.72 -0.02 -20.97
CA VAL A 36 -4.05 1.41 -21.09
C VAL A 36 -5.39 1.61 -21.81
N SER A 37 -5.64 0.85 -22.88
CA SER A 37 -6.88 0.92 -23.67
C SER A 37 -8.12 0.56 -22.84
N GLN A 38 -8.04 -0.48 -22.00
CA GLN A 38 -9.13 -0.85 -21.10
C GLN A 38 -9.33 0.21 -20.01
N ARG A 39 -8.24 0.77 -19.46
CA ARG A 39 -8.33 1.85 -18.46
C ARG A 39 -8.99 3.11 -19.04
N ARG A 40 -8.63 3.50 -20.26
CA ARG A 40 -9.26 4.62 -20.99
C ARG A 40 -10.77 4.43 -21.11
N LYS A 41 -11.22 3.27 -21.62
CA LYS A 41 -12.67 2.93 -21.73
C LYS A 41 -13.37 3.02 -20.38
N HIS A 42 -12.73 2.51 -19.33
CA HIS A 42 -13.30 2.56 -17.98
C HIS A 42 -13.47 4.00 -17.47
N LEU A 43 -12.48 4.87 -17.71
CA LEU A 43 -12.57 6.28 -17.34
C LEU A 43 -13.67 7.01 -18.11
N GLU A 44 -13.83 6.75 -19.41
CA GLU A 44 -14.94 7.31 -20.19
C GLU A 44 -16.29 6.85 -19.66
N ASN A 45 -16.45 5.55 -19.41
CA ASN A 45 -17.71 5.00 -18.91
C ASN A 45 -18.06 5.53 -17.51
N GLN A 46 -17.07 5.76 -16.65
CA GLN A 46 -17.29 6.29 -15.30
C GLN A 46 -17.59 7.78 -15.28
N SER A 47 -16.93 8.56 -16.13
CA SER A 47 -17.08 10.02 -16.15
C SER A 47 -18.18 10.51 -17.08
N GLY A 48 -18.56 9.72 -18.09
CA GLY A 48 -19.40 10.15 -19.19
C GLY A 48 -18.71 11.11 -20.17
N VAL A 49 -17.41 11.35 -20.00
CA VAL A 49 -16.61 12.30 -20.80
C VAL A 49 -15.65 11.53 -21.68
N SER A 50 -15.46 12.00 -22.92
CA SER A 50 -14.49 11.42 -23.86
C SER A 50 -13.05 11.58 -23.34
N VAL A 51 -12.24 10.53 -23.46
CA VAL A 51 -10.85 10.51 -23.00
C VAL A 51 -9.95 9.93 -24.10
N GLU A 52 -8.94 10.72 -24.48
CA GLU A 52 -7.93 10.36 -25.46
C GLU A 52 -6.64 9.90 -24.76
N VAL A 53 -5.95 8.91 -25.34
CA VAL A 53 -4.60 8.53 -24.92
C VAL A 53 -3.60 9.36 -25.70
N ILE A 54 -2.89 10.25 -25.01
CA ILE A 54 -1.89 11.12 -25.63
C ILE A 54 -0.56 10.38 -25.75
N ALA A 55 -0.15 9.66 -24.70
CA ALA A 55 1.10 8.92 -24.71
C ALA A 55 1.05 7.70 -23.79
N THR A 56 1.93 6.75 -24.06
CA THR A 56 2.15 5.57 -23.22
C THR A 56 3.65 5.27 -23.17
N PHE A 57 4.15 4.99 -21.99
CA PHE A 57 5.56 4.78 -21.68
C PHE A 57 5.75 3.42 -21.00
N GLY A 58 6.89 2.78 -21.27
CA GLY A 58 7.26 1.49 -20.71
C GLY A 58 7.18 0.35 -21.73
N PRO A 59 7.02 -0.90 -21.28
CA PRO A 59 6.65 -1.31 -19.92
C PRO A 59 7.78 -1.08 -18.89
N PHE A 60 7.42 -0.88 -17.62
CA PHE A 60 8.34 -0.70 -16.50
C PHE A 60 8.04 -1.65 -15.34
N ASN A 61 9.09 -2.05 -14.61
CA ASN A 61 8.97 -2.75 -13.34
C ASN A 61 8.52 -1.79 -12.22
N ALA A 62 9.05 -0.57 -12.24
CA ALA A 62 8.81 0.44 -11.22
C ALA A 62 7.86 1.57 -11.70
N ALA A 63 6.89 1.26 -12.57
CA ALA A 63 5.97 2.24 -13.18
C ALA A 63 5.29 3.20 -12.15
N THR A 64 4.89 2.66 -10.99
CA THR A 64 4.24 3.45 -9.92
C THR A 64 5.21 4.46 -9.27
N ARG A 65 6.51 4.17 -9.22
CA ARG A 65 7.52 5.14 -8.75
C ARG A 65 7.64 6.29 -9.75
N LEU A 66 7.61 5.99 -11.05
CA LEU A 66 7.65 6.99 -12.10
C LEU A 66 6.42 7.90 -12.09
N GLU A 67 5.23 7.30 -11.99
CA GLU A 67 3.95 8.00 -11.85
C GLU A 67 3.96 8.97 -10.67
N ARG A 68 4.42 8.51 -9.50
CA ARG A 68 4.53 9.37 -8.30
C ARG A 68 5.45 10.56 -8.55
N THR A 69 6.63 10.35 -9.12
CA THR A 69 7.56 11.45 -9.43
C THR A 69 6.93 12.48 -10.38
N ALA A 70 6.17 12.03 -11.38
CA ALA A 70 5.45 12.93 -12.26
C ALA A 70 4.30 13.67 -11.53
N HIS A 71 3.57 12.98 -10.66
CA HIS A 71 2.51 13.58 -9.84
C HIS A 71 3.02 14.64 -8.86
N ASP A 72 4.22 14.43 -8.29
CA ASP A 72 4.87 15.38 -7.39
C ASP A 72 5.30 16.65 -8.14
N LEU A 73 5.83 16.48 -9.36
CA LEU A 73 6.24 17.60 -10.23
C LEU A 73 5.08 18.54 -10.56
N PHE A 74 3.88 17.99 -10.79
CA PHE A 74 2.66 18.76 -11.11
C PHE A 74 1.70 18.88 -9.93
N SER A 75 2.19 18.71 -8.70
CA SER A 75 1.35 18.73 -7.50
C SER A 75 0.56 20.04 -7.33
N GLN A 76 1.13 21.17 -7.78
CA GLN A 76 0.49 22.49 -7.71
C GLN A 76 -0.63 22.69 -8.74
N ASP A 77 -0.59 21.94 -9.85
CA ASP A 77 -1.58 22.03 -10.93
C ASP A 77 -2.66 20.92 -10.82
N ARG A 78 -2.72 20.23 -9.67
CA ARG A 78 -3.64 19.12 -9.43
C ARG A 78 -5.05 19.66 -9.13
N GLU A 79 -6.01 19.27 -9.96
CA GLU A 79 -7.41 19.71 -9.83
C GLU A 79 -8.25 18.72 -9.02
N SER A 80 -8.20 17.44 -9.40
CA SER A 80 -9.03 16.41 -8.77
C SER A 80 -8.40 15.03 -8.92
N GLY A 81 -8.01 14.43 -7.81
CA GLY A 81 -7.32 13.13 -7.79
C GLY A 81 -6.02 13.15 -8.59
N GLU A 82 -6.01 12.45 -9.73
CA GLU A 82 -4.85 12.33 -10.63
C GLU A 82 -5.05 13.16 -11.92
N TRP A 83 -5.94 14.15 -11.91
CA TRP A 83 -6.19 15.07 -13.02
C TRP A 83 -5.52 16.42 -12.76
N PHE A 84 -4.85 16.95 -13.78
CA PHE A 84 -3.99 18.11 -13.71
C PHE A 84 -4.39 19.16 -14.77
N ALA A 85 -4.35 20.44 -14.41
CA ALA A 85 -4.59 21.59 -15.28
C ALA A 85 -3.32 22.01 -16.06
N ILE A 86 -2.70 21.04 -16.74
CA ILE A 86 -1.46 21.23 -17.51
C ILE A 86 -1.67 20.89 -19.00
N LYS A 87 -0.74 21.29 -19.87
CA LYS A 87 -0.78 20.82 -21.26
C LYS A 87 -0.28 19.40 -21.34
N ALA A 88 -0.93 18.58 -22.18
CA ALA A 88 -0.54 17.18 -22.34
C ALA A 88 0.92 17.02 -22.84
N LYS A 89 1.40 17.98 -23.63
CA LYS A 89 2.81 18.05 -24.05
C LYS A 89 3.76 18.18 -22.87
N ASP A 90 3.46 19.05 -21.91
CA ASP A 90 4.31 19.27 -20.74
C ASP A 90 4.41 18.00 -19.87
N ALA A 91 3.29 17.27 -19.74
CA ALA A 91 3.27 15.96 -19.08
C ALA A 91 4.14 14.92 -19.81
N VAL A 92 4.05 14.86 -21.14
CA VAL A 92 4.86 13.95 -21.97
C VAL A 92 6.35 14.28 -21.86
N ASP A 93 6.71 15.55 -21.96
CA ASP A 93 8.10 16.01 -21.88
C ASP A 93 8.70 15.74 -20.49
N ALA A 94 7.92 15.97 -19.43
CA ALA A 94 8.32 15.63 -18.06
C ALA A 94 8.56 14.13 -17.88
N ILE A 95 7.64 13.28 -18.36
CA ILE A 95 7.81 11.83 -18.24
C ILE A 95 9.03 11.37 -19.04
N ASN A 96 9.24 11.87 -20.26
CA ASN A 96 10.45 11.58 -21.04
C ASN A 96 11.73 11.94 -20.26
N LYS A 97 11.76 13.12 -19.64
CA LYS A 97 12.90 13.56 -18.81
C LYS A 97 13.11 12.70 -17.58
N ILE A 98 12.03 12.25 -16.93
CA ILE A 98 12.13 11.32 -15.80
C ILE A 98 12.68 9.99 -16.32
N THR A 99 12.10 9.42 -17.38
CA THR A 99 12.53 8.12 -17.93
C THR A 99 13.99 8.08 -18.36
N SER A 100 14.56 9.19 -18.86
CA SER A 100 15.97 9.20 -19.29
C SER A 100 16.97 9.10 -18.14
N THR A 101 16.54 9.40 -16.91
CA THR A 101 17.36 9.31 -15.68
C THR A 101 16.86 8.22 -14.73
N PHE A 102 15.78 7.54 -15.09
CA PHE A 102 15.12 6.56 -14.24
C PHE A 102 15.71 5.18 -14.46
N GLU A 103 16.36 4.65 -13.44
CA GLU A 103 16.77 3.26 -13.43
C GLU A 103 15.56 2.36 -13.19
N ASP A 104 15.09 1.67 -14.24
CA ASP A 104 14.05 0.62 -14.17
C ASP A 104 14.63 -0.70 -13.61
N SER A 105 15.45 -0.58 -12.58
CA SER A 105 15.94 -1.71 -11.82
C SER A 105 14.77 -2.22 -10.98
N ALA A 106 14.33 -3.45 -11.26
CA ALA A 106 13.51 -4.21 -10.32
C ALA A 106 14.29 -4.27 -9.01
N SER A 107 13.88 -3.49 -8.00
CA SER A 107 14.54 -3.52 -6.72
C SER A 107 14.35 -4.90 -6.10
N HIS A 108 15.46 -5.64 -6.11
CA HIS A 108 15.80 -6.87 -5.41
C HIS A 108 15.12 -8.18 -5.89
N GLU A 109 15.94 -9.04 -6.50
CA GLU A 109 15.97 -10.43 -6.07
C GLU A 109 15.87 -10.44 -4.54
N LYS A 110 14.73 -10.91 -4.03
CA LYS A 110 14.59 -11.26 -2.62
C LYS A 110 15.49 -12.46 -2.35
N GLU A 111 16.78 -12.23 -2.20
CA GLU A 111 17.56 -13.10 -1.33
C GLU A 111 17.09 -12.85 0.10
N GLY A 112 16.26 -13.77 0.61
CA GLY A 112 16.15 -14.01 2.05
C GLY A 112 15.20 -13.14 2.87
N TYR A 113 13.92 -13.02 2.51
CA TYR A 113 12.78 -13.22 3.44
C TYR A 113 11.45 -13.10 2.68
N GLY A 114 10.78 -14.24 2.50
CA GLY A 114 9.43 -14.27 1.96
C GLY A 114 8.42 -13.84 3.02
N THR A 115 8.16 -12.53 3.16
CA THR A 115 6.87 -12.07 3.68
C THR A 115 5.97 -11.82 2.48
N SER A 116 5.07 -12.77 2.22
CA SER A 116 3.88 -12.50 1.41
C SER A 116 3.07 -11.45 2.16
N ILE A 117 2.96 -10.26 1.59
CA ILE A 117 2.02 -9.26 2.11
C ILE A 117 0.63 -9.88 1.97
N SER A 118 0.04 -10.24 3.09
CA SER A 118 -1.26 -10.86 3.23
C SER A 118 -2.33 -9.99 2.56
N ALA A 119 -3.48 -10.59 2.26
CA ALA A 119 -4.62 -9.82 1.74
C ALA A 119 -5.04 -8.70 2.71
N ALA A 120 -4.84 -8.90 4.02
CA ALA A 120 -5.10 -7.91 5.06
C ALA A 120 -4.18 -6.69 4.94
N GLU A 121 -2.87 -6.91 4.77
CA GLU A 121 -1.92 -5.82 4.60
C GLU A 121 -2.14 -5.03 3.29
N ARG A 122 -2.63 -5.67 2.22
CA ARG A 122 -3.06 -4.97 0.99
C ARG A 122 -4.32 -4.14 1.18
N HIS A 123 -5.23 -4.59 2.05
CA HIS A 123 -6.46 -3.86 2.35
C HIS A 123 -6.16 -2.61 3.17
N LEU A 124 -5.25 -2.69 4.15
CA LEU A 124 -4.81 -1.56 4.97
C LEU A 124 -4.19 -0.42 4.15
N LEU A 125 -3.57 -0.71 3.01
CA LEU A 125 -2.99 0.29 2.10
C LEU A 125 -4.02 1.03 1.23
N CYS A 126 -5.30 0.63 1.25
CA CYS A 126 -6.38 1.24 0.48
C CYS A 126 -7.43 1.95 1.34
N ILE A 127 -7.29 1.92 2.66
CA ILE A 127 -8.19 2.60 3.59
C ILE A 127 -7.74 4.06 3.69
N ASP A 128 -8.69 4.99 3.69
CA ASP A 128 -8.42 6.42 3.93
C ASP A 128 -7.72 6.57 5.30
N ASP A 129 -6.67 7.38 5.38
CA ASP A 129 -5.81 7.51 6.58
C ASP A 129 -6.66 7.78 7.83
N ALA A 130 -7.72 8.58 7.71
CA ALA A 130 -8.63 8.90 8.81
C ALA A 130 -9.48 7.70 9.28
N GLU A 131 -9.95 6.85 8.36
CA GLU A 131 -10.73 5.66 8.66
C GLU A 131 -9.85 4.56 9.25
N LEU A 132 -8.63 4.42 8.73
CA LEU A 132 -7.63 3.48 9.23
C LEU A 132 -7.24 3.81 10.68
N ILE A 133 -7.04 5.09 10.97
CA ILE A 133 -6.71 5.57 12.32
C ILE A 133 -7.89 5.35 13.26
N THR A 134 -9.10 5.68 12.84
CA THR A 134 -10.32 5.49 13.65
C THR A 134 -10.55 4.02 14.01
N ASN A 135 -10.39 3.11 13.04
CA ASN A 135 -10.50 1.66 13.26
C ASN A 135 -9.39 1.15 14.18
N THR A 136 -8.16 1.63 14.01
CA THR A 136 -7.03 1.25 14.86
C THR A 136 -7.23 1.70 16.32
N VAL A 137 -7.64 2.94 16.53
CA VAL A 137 -7.94 3.49 17.87
C VAL A 137 -9.09 2.72 18.53
N THR A 138 -10.14 2.40 17.77
CA THR A 138 -11.28 1.61 18.26
C THR A 138 -10.84 0.22 18.69
N TYR A 139 -10.03 -0.46 17.88
CA TYR A 139 -9.46 -1.77 18.22
C TYR A 139 -8.62 -1.73 19.50
N LEU A 140 -7.76 -0.72 19.66
CA LEU A 140 -6.96 -0.55 20.88
C LEU A 140 -7.82 -0.34 22.12
N ARG A 141 -8.92 0.42 22.00
CA ARG A 141 -9.89 0.63 23.10
C ARG A 141 -10.57 -0.67 23.51
N GLU A 142 -11.04 -1.45 22.53
CA GLU A 142 -11.72 -2.74 22.79
C GLU A 142 -10.80 -3.78 23.44
N ASN A 143 -9.49 -3.71 23.17
CA ASN A 143 -8.48 -4.60 23.75
C ASN A 143 -7.86 -4.06 25.05
N ARG A 144 -8.55 -3.13 25.74
CA ARG A 144 -8.13 -2.53 27.03
C ARG A 144 -6.77 -1.83 26.99
N MET A 145 -6.32 -1.40 25.81
CA MET A 145 -5.11 -0.59 25.62
C MET A 145 -5.47 0.91 25.56
N LEU A 146 -6.35 1.35 26.47
CA LEU A 146 -6.92 2.71 26.46
C LEU A 146 -5.85 3.79 26.58
N ASP A 147 -4.97 3.68 27.58
CA ASP A 147 -3.93 4.69 27.84
C ASP A 147 -2.94 4.81 26.67
N GLU A 148 -2.56 3.67 26.08
CA GLU A 148 -1.61 3.62 24.96
C GLU A 148 -2.25 4.12 23.66
N GLY A 149 -3.50 3.73 23.40
CA GLY A 149 -4.26 4.24 22.26
C GLY A 149 -4.48 5.75 22.32
N GLU A 150 -4.77 6.31 23.51
CA GLU A 150 -4.93 7.75 23.70
C GLU A 150 -3.60 8.52 23.63
N ARG A 151 -2.50 7.91 24.09
CA ARG A 151 -1.15 8.47 23.92
C ARG A 151 -0.78 8.59 22.46
N LEU A 152 -0.90 7.50 21.70
CA LEU A 152 -0.56 7.48 20.27
C LEU A 152 -1.46 8.41 19.46
N ASN A 153 -2.77 8.46 19.75
CA ASN A 153 -3.69 9.36 19.07
C ASN A 153 -3.34 10.84 19.32
N ARG A 154 -2.96 11.21 20.55
CA ARG A 154 -2.49 12.58 20.85
C ARG A 154 -1.24 12.94 20.06
N LEU A 155 -0.26 12.03 20.00
CA LEU A 155 0.98 12.25 19.24
C LEU A 155 0.71 12.41 17.74
N PHE A 156 -0.21 11.60 17.20
CA PHE A 156 -0.63 11.72 15.80
C PHE A 156 -1.33 13.05 15.52
N MET A 157 -2.33 13.43 16.33
CA MET A 157 -3.05 14.70 16.16
C MET A 157 -2.16 15.94 16.37
N ALA A 158 -1.09 15.82 17.16
CA ALA A 158 -0.07 16.86 17.32
C ALA A 158 0.93 16.92 16.15
N GLY A 159 0.78 16.07 15.12
CA GLY A 159 1.70 15.98 13.97
C GLY A 159 3.07 15.40 14.33
N SER A 160 3.22 14.80 15.52
CA SER A 160 4.48 14.22 15.99
C SER A 160 4.72 12.81 15.43
N LEU A 161 3.70 12.19 14.83
CA LEU A 161 3.79 10.89 14.16
C LEU A 161 3.22 10.99 12.75
N THR A 162 3.90 10.38 11.78
CA THR A 162 3.29 10.12 10.48
C THR A 162 2.26 8.99 10.61
N THR A 163 1.36 8.84 9.62
CA THR A 163 0.41 7.70 9.59
C THR A 163 1.15 6.36 9.68
N ARG A 164 2.30 6.25 9.01
CA ARG A 164 3.12 5.04 9.04
C ARG A 164 3.67 4.75 10.43
N ASP A 165 4.20 5.77 11.11
CA ASP A 165 4.80 5.62 12.43
C ASP A 165 3.73 5.31 13.48
N PHE A 166 2.57 5.96 13.40
CA PHE A 166 1.41 5.67 14.24
C PHE A 166 0.97 4.20 14.13
N LEU A 167 0.83 3.68 12.91
CA LEU A 167 0.42 2.29 12.68
C LEU A 167 1.47 1.29 13.15
N TYR A 168 2.76 1.61 12.96
CA TYR A 168 3.85 0.78 13.45
C TYR A 168 3.85 0.68 14.98
N GLU A 169 3.73 1.82 15.68
CA GLU A 169 3.66 1.87 17.14
C GLU A 169 2.44 1.12 17.69
N CYS A 170 1.28 1.25 17.02
CA CYS A 170 0.09 0.49 17.36
C CYS A 170 0.33 -1.02 17.20
N GLN A 171 0.96 -1.44 16.10
CA GLN A 171 1.27 -2.85 15.85
C GLN A 171 2.24 -3.41 16.91
N MET A 172 3.29 -2.67 17.26
CA MET A 172 4.24 -3.07 18.30
C MET A 172 3.56 -3.22 19.66
N SER A 173 2.71 -2.27 20.03
CA SER A 173 1.95 -2.30 21.27
C SER A 173 1.03 -3.54 21.36
N ILE A 174 0.34 -3.88 20.26
CA ILE A 174 -0.51 -5.08 20.18
C ILE A 174 0.32 -6.37 20.31
N MET A 175 1.48 -6.43 19.65
CA MET A 175 2.36 -7.61 19.71
C MET A 175 2.94 -7.81 21.11
N GLU A 176 3.40 -6.72 21.74
CA GLU A 176 3.92 -6.76 23.10
C GLU A 176 2.86 -7.26 24.09
N ARG A 177 1.61 -6.77 23.97
CA ARG A 177 0.52 -7.23 24.84
C ARG A 177 0.23 -8.73 24.68
N LYS A 178 0.10 -9.21 23.44
CA LYS A 178 -0.11 -10.64 23.16
C LYS A 178 1.02 -11.52 23.70
N PHE A 179 2.26 -11.00 23.68
CA PHE A 179 3.40 -11.70 24.26
C PHE A 179 3.26 -11.85 25.78
N TYR A 180 2.87 -10.79 26.49
CA TYR A 180 2.64 -10.86 27.94
C TYR A 180 1.48 -11.78 28.32
N ASP A 181 0.37 -11.75 27.57
CA ASP A 181 -0.76 -12.64 27.82
C ASP A 181 -0.33 -14.13 27.65
N LEU A 182 0.47 -14.43 26.62
CA LEU A 182 1.05 -15.77 26.43
C LEU A 182 2.01 -16.17 27.56
N LEU A 183 2.83 -15.23 28.04
CA LEU A 183 3.75 -15.47 29.14
C LEU A 183 3.00 -15.75 30.46
N GLU A 184 1.88 -15.06 30.70
CA GLU A 184 1.00 -15.29 31.85
C GLU A 184 0.40 -16.70 31.80
N ILE A 185 -0.15 -17.11 30.64
CA ILE A 185 -0.66 -18.47 30.42
C ILE A 185 0.44 -19.51 30.64
N HIS A 186 1.64 -19.26 30.12
CA HIS A 186 2.78 -20.17 30.30
C HIS A 186 3.15 -20.33 31.79
N ASN A 187 3.20 -19.23 32.54
CA ASN A 187 3.52 -19.25 33.97
C ASN A 187 2.43 -19.95 34.80
N ASP A 188 1.15 -19.74 34.49
CA ASP A 188 0.04 -20.45 35.11
C ASP A 188 0.12 -21.96 34.84
N LEU A 189 0.37 -22.37 33.59
CA LEU A 189 0.57 -23.77 33.24
C LEU A 189 1.78 -24.38 33.95
N LYS A 190 2.90 -23.67 34.01
CA LYS A 190 4.11 -24.11 34.74
C LYS A 190 3.84 -24.31 36.22
N SER A 191 3.14 -23.37 36.86
CA SER A 191 2.72 -23.47 38.26
C SER A 191 1.84 -24.70 38.49
N LYS A 192 0.85 -24.93 37.63
CA LYS A 192 -0.03 -26.10 37.70
C LYS A 192 0.74 -27.40 37.53
N VAL A 193 1.63 -27.51 36.54
CA VAL A 193 2.46 -28.72 36.35
C VAL A 193 3.34 -28.99 37.56
N GLN A 194 3.92 -27.94 38.16
CA GLN A 194 4.76 -28.06 39.35
C GLN A 194 3.97 -28.48 40.60
N MET A 195 2.67 -28.12 40.69
CA MET A 195 1.77 -28.62 41.73
C MET A 195 1.43 -30.12 41.58
N TYR A 196 1.44 -30.68 40.36
CA TYR A 196 1.14 -32.10 40.10
C TYR A 196 2.36 -33.02 40.12
N LEU A 197 3.58 -32.48 40.25
CA LEU A 197 4.82 -33.24 40.44
C LEU A 197 5.52 -32.89 41.77
N PRO A 198 4.88 -33.03 42.94
CA PRO A 198 5.56 -32.84 44.20
C PRO A 198 6.45 -34.08 44.47
N GLY A 199 7.75 -33.96 44.23
CA GLY A 199 8.74 -34.90 44.80
C GLY A 199 9.53 -35.77 43.82
N ILE A 200 10.13 -35.18 42.79
CA ILE A 200 11.32 -35.79 42.16
C ILE A 200 12.49 -34.82 42.38
N VAL A 201 13.06 -34.86 43.58
CA VAL A 201 14.39 -34.32 43.92
C VAL A 201 15.17 -35.47 44.52
#